data_AF-A0A8J4LUD9-F1
#
_entry.id   AF-A0A8J4LUD9-F1
#
_cell.length_a   1.000
_cell.length_b   1.000
_cell.length_c   1.000
_cell.angle_alpha   90.00
_cell.angle_beta   90.00
_cell.angle_gamma   90.00
#
_symmetry.space_group_name_H-M   'P 1'
#
loop_
_entity.id
_entity.type
_entity.pdbx_description
1 polymer ?
#
loop_
_entity_poly.entity_id
_entity_poly.type
_entity_poly.pdbx_seq_one_letter_code
_entity_poly.pdbx_strand_id
1 'polypeptide(L)'
;MYHLGVPTTRAGTCVTSDTRVVRDVFYDGNAIFEKATIITRIAPTFLRFGSFEIFKPVDPFTGRRGSSAGLETAMLPTLLHHTIRTYFPAIWASHDGDVIAAGVGVAPDGSGDPWPPSGGPEQESKLQAMYVEWLTEVVRRTASLVAAWQCVGWCHGVLNTDNMSVVGVTLDYGPFGFLDRYDPDHICNGSDDSGRYDYKSQPDICRWNCEKLAEAIRTVLPETRGKRVVTETFQPVYRSTYLALMRRKLGLVTPAAAAAAPGGDVSGGSPHKGPTAANLDGDGEAAEDEALVSELLAVMEESGADFTNTFRCLSRFPVPEPGADPSSPEAVEAGGVLDYVLTQVTDAATLAAAAGPRIPANNLHMLTMLAGKNPELLHQMGLTPQMLNAEMARLKRAEQLTKLSDADKQCRDRERWAAWLASYGARLQRAVAAGSLDPATRPAVMNSTNPRFILRNWIAQQAIERAEKGDFSEVARVYALLQNPFSDADVNQLLRDGNAVHGRDKEVEPPAGPSDSGGAAAETGMSCSLPSYDGRPPGWASKLCVTCSS
;
A
#
# COMPACT_ATOMS: atom_id res chain seq x y z
N MET A 1 -4.82 -7.68 1.72
CA MET A 1 -5.13 -6.48 2.53
C MET A 1 -5.91 -6.79 3.80
N TYR A 2 -7.17 -7.26 3.74
CA TYR A 2 -7.97 -7.54 4.96
C TYR A 2 -7.27 -8.47 5.96
N HIS A 3 -6.80 -9.63 5.51
CA HIS A 3 -6.08 -10.59 6.37
C HIS A 3 -4.67 -10.12 6.78
N LEU A 4 -4.15 -9.04 6.17
CA LEU A 4 -2.92 -8.38 6.61
C LEU A 4 -3.20 -7.31 7.69
N GLY A 5 -4.45 -7.12 8.09
CA GLY A 5 -4.85 -6.08 9.05
C GLY A 5 -4.91 -4.67 8.45
N VAL A 6 -4.83 -4.53 7.12
CA VAL A 6 -4.90 -3.22 6.45
C VAL A 6 -6.35 -2.88 6.09
N PRO A 7 -6.89 -1.70 6.50
CA PRO A 7 -8.25 -1.30 6.17
C PRO A 7 -8.51 -1.31 4.66
N THR A 8 -9.59 -1.96 4.24
CA THR A 8 -9.91 -2.18 2.83
C THR A 8 -11.40 -2.41 2.60
N THR A 9 -11.87 -2.06 1.40
CA THR A 9 -13.09 -2.67 0.85
C THR A 9 -12.95 -4.20 0.75
N ARG A 10 -14.09 -4.91 0.76
CA ARG A 10 -14.17 -6.36 0.67
C ARG A 10 -14.76 -6.79 -0.67
N ALA A 11 -14.34 -7.95 -1.18
CA ALA A 11 -14.97 -8.61 -2.30
C ALA A 11 -15.93 -9.68 -1.77
N GLY A 12 -17.18 -9.64 -2.23
CA GLY A 12 -18.22 -10.62 -1.89
C GLY A 12 -18.24 -11.78 -2.89
N THR A 13 -18.48 -11.48 -4.17
CA THR A 13 -18.51 -12.49 -5.25
C THR A 13 -17.77 -11.99 -6.48
N CYS A 14 -17.24 -12.91 -7.28
CA CYS A 14 -16.68 -12.67 -8.60
C CYS A 14 -17.43 -13.57 -9.59
N VAL A 15 -18.14 -12.99 -10.54
CA VAL A 15 -18.98 -13.70 -11.51
C VAL A 15 -18.48 -13.38 -12.91
N THR A 16 -18.02 -14.40 -13.63
CA THR A 16 -17.62 -14.27 -15.03
C THR A 16 -18.76 -14.67 -15.97
N SER A 17 -18.74 -14.15 -17.19
CA SER A 17 -19.74 -14.42 -18.22
C SER A 17 -19.08 -14.69 -19.58
N ASP A 18 -19.85 -15.24 -20.51
CA ASP A 18 -19.39 -15.40 -21.89
C ASP A 18 -19.44 -14.09 -22.70
N THR A 19 -20.15 -13.07 -22.19
CA THR A 19 -20.14 -11.73 -22.77
C THR A 19 -18.70 -11.21 -22.85
N ARG A 20 -18.33 -10.68 -24.02
CA ARG A 20 -16.99 -10.14 -24.26
C ARG A 20 -17.00 -8.62 -24.20
N VAL A 21 -15.93 -8.04 -23.65
CA VAL A 21 -15.66 -6.60 -23.65
C VAL A 21 -14.37 -6.32 -24.41
N VAL A 22 -14.35 -5.24 -25.19
CA VAL A 22 -13.14 -4.79 -25.90
C VAL A 22 -12.27 -4.01 -24.92
N ARG A 23 -11.00 -4.39 -24.82
CA ARG A 23 -10.00 -3.71 -23.98
C ARG A 23 -8.71 -3.53 -24.74
N ASP A 24 -8.18 -2.32 -24.67
CA ASP A 24 -6.78 -2.06 -24.98
C ASP A 24 -6.03 -2.04 -23.65
N VAL A 25 -5.38 -3.17 -23.33
CA VAL A 25 -4.77 -3.39 -22.01
C VAL A 25 -3.60 -2.44 -21.81
N PHE A 26 -2.82 -2.13 -22.85
CA PHE A 26 -1.61 -1.31 -22.74
C PHE A 26 -1.78 0.11 -23.32
N TYR A 27 -2.96 0.45 -23.81
CA TYR A 27 -3.23 1.73 -24.52
C TYR A 27 -2.31 1.94 -25.73
N ASP A 28 -1.91 0.85 -26.39
CA ASP A 28 -0.99 0.85 -27.53
C ASP A 28 -1.71 0.71 -28.89
N GLY A 29 -3.04 0.70 -28.87
CA GLY A 29 -3.90 0.50 -30.04
C GLY A 29 -4.23 -0.98 -30.33
N ASN A 30 -3.67 -1.94 -29.59
CA ASN A 30 -3.88 -3.37 -29.80
C ASN A 30 -5.02 -3.91 -28.91
N ALA A 31 -6.25 -3.57 -29.26
CA ALA A 31 -7.42 -4.02 -28.50
C ALA A 31 -7.67 -5.53 -28.62
N ILE A 32 -8.00 -6.16 -27.48
CA ILE A 32 -8.37 -7.57 -27.33
C ILE A 32 -9.80 -7.71 -26.80
N PHE A 33 -10.35 -8.92 -26.89
CA PHE A 33 -11.65 -9.27 -26.30
C PHE A 33 -11.47 -10.09 -25.02
N GLU A 34 -11.97 -9.59 -23.91
CA GLU A 34 -11.90 -10.26 -22.60
C GLU A 34 -13.29 -10.64 -22.10
N LYS A 35 -13.37 -11.64 -21.21
CA LYS A 35 -14.64 -12.04 -20.57
C LYS A 35 -15.10 -10.96 -19.60
N ALA A 36 -16.34 -10.51 -19.76
CA ALA A 36 -16.97 -9.59 -18.82
C ALA A 36 -17.15 -10.29 -17.47
N THR A 37 -16.53 -9.70 -16.44
CA THR A 37 -16.54 -10.21 -15.07
C THR A 37 -17.00 -9.11 -14.12
N ILE A 38 -17.91 -9.45 -13.21
CA ILE A 38 -18.49 -8.53 -12.23
C ILE A 38 -18.03 -8.94 -10.84
N ILE A 39 -17.57 -7.97 -10.04
CA ILE A 39 -17.20 -8.16 -8.64
C ILE A 39 -18.19 -7.41 -7.75
N THR A 40 -18.81 -8.12 -6.81
CA THR A 40 -19.60 -7.48 -5.75
C THR A 40 -18.64 -6.91 -4.72
N ARG A 41 -18.54 -5.57 -4.64
CA ARG A 41 -17.70 -4.88 -3.67
C ARG A 41 -18.54 -4.44 -2.46
N ILE A 42 -18.01 -4.66 -1.26
CA ILE A 42 -18.66 -4.35 0.02
C ILE A 42 -17.79 -3.38 0.82
N ALA A 43 -18.37 -2.29 1.28
CA ALA A 43 -17.71 -1.28 2.11
C ALA A 43 -18.75 -0.58 2.99
N PRO A 44 -18.35 0.03 4.13
CA PRO A 44 -19.25 0.88 4.91
C PRO A 44 -19.84 2.03 4.07
N THR A 45 -19.03 2.59 3.18
CA THR A 45 -19.43 3.64 2.23
C THR A 45 -18.53 3.64 1.01
N PHE A 46 -19.02 4.20 -0.09
CA PHE A 46 -18.26 4.52 -1.30
C PHE A 46 -18.05 6.03 -1.48
N LEU A 47 -18.28 6.83 -0.43
CA LEU A 47 -17.89 8.23 -0.43
C LEU A 47 -16.36 8.36 -0.52
N ARG A 48 -15.94 9.16 -1.48
CA ARG A 48 -14.54 9.41 -1.86
C ARG A 48 -14.21 10.88 -1.59
N PHE A 49 -12.94 11.27 -1.62
CA PHE A 49 -12.61 12.71 -1.58
C PHE A 49 -13.20 13.42 -2.80
N GLY A 50 -13.14 12.77 -3.98
CA GLY A 50 -13.78 13.24 -5.21
C GLY A 50 -15.30 13.49 -5.10
N SER A 51 -16.00 12.83 -4.15
CA SER A 51 -17.43 13.09 -3.89
C SER A 51 -17.71 14.51 -3.38
N PHE A 52 -16.72 15.16 -2.78
CA PHE A 52 -16.80 16.56 -2.34
C PHE A 52 -16.30 17.51 -3.43
N GLU A 53 -15.44 17.04 -4.34
CA GLU A 53 -14.88 17.86 -5.42
C GLU A 53 -15.89 18.18 -6.53
N ILE A 54 -17.03 17.49 -6.59
CA ILE A 54 -18.11 17.79 -7.54
C ILE A 54 -18.67 19.21 -7.37
N PHE A 55 -18.43 19.86 -6.23
CA PHE A 55 -18.83 21.24 -5.94
C PHE A 55 -17.75 22.27 -6.31
N LYS A 56 -16.56 21.85 -6.78
CA LYS A 56 -15.49 22.79 -7.11
C LYS A 56 -15.92 23.73 -8.25
N PRO A 57 -15.68 25.05 -8.10
CA PRO A 57 -15.93 26.02 -9.16
C PRO A 57 -14.97 25.81 -10.33
N VAL A 58 -15.14 26.62 -11.37
CA VAL A 58 -14.29 26.57 -12.56
C VAL A 58 -12.83 26.78 -12.18
N ASP A 59 -12.00 25.80 -12.52
CA ASP A 59 -10.55 25.88 -12.43
C ASP A 59 -10.02 26.87 -13.49
N PRO A 60 -9.27 27.90 -13.09
CA PRO A 60 -8.88 28.99 -13.99
C PRO A 60 -7.89 28.55 -15.08
N PHE A 61 -7.20 27.42 -14.90
CA PHE A 61 -6.19 26.93 -15.84
C PHE A 61 -6.78 25.97 -16.87
N THR A 62 -7.55 24.97 -16.41
CA THR A 62 -8.12 23.92 -17.25
C THR A 62 -9.52 24.25 -17.77
N GLY A 63 -10.21 25.23 -17.18
CA GLY A 63 -11.60 25.55 -17.46
C GLY A 63 -12.60 24.48 -16.99
N ARG A 64 -12.14 23.42 -16.31
CA ARG A 64 -12.99 22.34 -15.80
C ARG A 64 -13.71 22.80 -14.53
N ARG A 65 -14.90 22.25 -14.27
CA ARG A 65 -15.66 22.48 -13.03
C ARG A 65 -16.25 21.17 -12.53
N GLY A 66 -16.57 21.12 -11.25
CA GLY A 66 -17.35 20.02 -10.69
C GLY A 66 -18.75 19.98 -11.31
N SER A 67 -19.35 18.79 -11.38
CA SER A 67 -20.68 18.58 -11.97
C SER A 67 -21.81 19.29 -11.22
N SER A 68 -21.58 19.66 -9.96
CA SER A 68 -22.51 20.37 -9.08
C SER A 68 -21.97 21.75 -8.65
N ALA A 69 -21.06 22.33 -9.44
CA ALA A 69 -20.56 23.68 -9.20
C ALA A 69 -21.71 24.72 -9.19
N GLY A 70 -21.73 25.60 -8.21
CA GLY A 70 -22.81 26.57 -7.95
C GLY A 70 -23.87 26.07 -6.97
N LEU A 71 -23.81 24.80 -6.55
CA LEU A 71 -24.72 24.20 -5.56
C LEU A 71 -24.04 23.96 -4.20
N GLU A 72 -22.80 24.41 -4.02
CA GLU A 72 -22.00 24.19 -2.82
C GLU A 72 -22.68 24.71 -1.55
N THR A 73 -23.33 25.87 -1.58
CA THR A 73 -23.99 26.43 -0.40
C THR A 73 -25.21 25.61 0.01
N ALA A 74 -25.90 25.00 -0.96
CA ALA A 74 -27.10 24.22 -0.73
C ALA A 74 -26.78 22.76 -0.33
N MET A 75 -25.94 22.08 -1.10
CA MET A 75 -25.79 20.61 -1.02
C MET A 75 -24.58 20.13 -0.24
N LEU A 76 -23.50 20.92 -0.15
CA LEU A 76 -22.29 20.50 0.58
C LEU A 76 -22.55 20.28 2.08
N PRO A 77 -23.29 21.16 2.80
CA PRO A 77 -23.65 20.89 4.20
C PRO A 77 -24.44 19.60 4.33
N THR A 78 -25.41 19.35 3.44
CA THR A 78 -26.20 18.10 3.43
C THR A 78 -25.32 16.87 3.29
N LEU A 79 -24.35 16.89 2.37
CA LEU A 79 -23.40 15.78 2.19
C LEU A 79 -22.51 15.59 3.43
N LEU A 80 -21.98 16.67 4.00
CA LEU A 80 -21.14 16.62 5.20
C LEU A 80 -21.91 16.10 6.41
N HIS A 81 -23.12 16.61 6.65
CA HIS A 81 -23.98 16.14 7.74
C HIS A 81 -24.31 14.66 7.60
N HIS A 82 -24.71 14.21 6.40
CA HIS A 82 -24.92 12.78 6.15
C HIS A 82 -23.65 11.97 6.42
N THR A 83 -22.50 12.44 5.94
CA THR A 83 -21.21 11.76 6.09
C THR A 83 -20.83 11.61 7.56
N ILE A 84 -20.85 12.71 8.31
CA ILE A 84 -20.43 12.75 9.72
C ILE A 84 -21.42 11.97 10.58
N ARG A 85 -22.72 12.22 10.43
CA ARG A 85 -23.77 11.52 11.18
C ARG A 85 -23.71 10.01 10.99
N THR A 86 -23.51 9.54 9.75
CA THR A 86 -23.60 8.11 9.42
C THR A 86 -22.29 7.37 9.70
N TYR A 87 -21.14 7.96 9.33
CA TYR A 87 -19.85 7.25 9.32
C TYR A 87 -18.88 7.74 10.40
N PHE A 88 -19.19 8.87 11.06
CA PHE A 88 -18.44 9.41 12.19
C PHE A 88 -19.40 9.79 13.35
N PRO A 89 -20.31 8.88 13.76
CA PRO A 89 -21.41 9.21 14.68
C PRO A 89 -20.93 9.72 16.04
N ALA A 90 -19.73 9.34 16.49
CA ALA A 90 -19.17 9.85 17.73
C ALA A 90 -18.80 11.35 17.66
N ILE A 91 -18.30 11.82 16.50
CA ILE A 91 -18.03 13.24 16.24
C ILE A 91 -19.36 13.99 16.11
N TRP A 92 -20.34 13.39 15.42
CA TRP A 92 -21.68 13.98 15.33
C TRP A 92 -22.28 14.21 16.73
N ALA A 93 -22.20 13.20 17.60
CA ALA A 93 -22.75 13.25 18.94
C ALA A 93 -21.98 14.22 19.87
N SER A 94 -20.65 14.29 19.79
CA SER A 94 -19.84 15.17 20.65
C SER A 94 -20.06 16.66 20.40
N HIS A 95 -20.61 17.03 19.24
CA HIS A 95 -20.92 18.41 18.84
C HIS A 95 -22.41 18.74 18.88
N ASP A 96 -23.26 17.88 19.46
CA ASP A 96 -24.72 18.01 19.39
C ASP A 96 -25.23 18.20 17.96
N GLY A 97 -24.72 17.38 17.03
CA GLY A 97 -24.93 17.51 15.58
C GLY A 97 -26.40 17.63 15.17
N ASP A 98 -27.31 16.88 15.83
CA ASP A 98 -28.75 16.96 15.56
C ASP A 98 -29.34 18.34 15.85
N VAL A 99 -28.73 19.11 16.77
CA VAL A 99 -29.13 20.47 17.14
C VAL A 99 -28.45 21.49 16.23
N ILE A 100 -27.11 21.43 16.10
CA ILE A 100 -26.38 22.48 15.39
C ILE A 100 -26.54 22.42 13.86
N ALA A 101 -26.87 21.24 13.31
CA ALA A 101 -27.14 21.06 11.89
C ALA A 101 -28.63 21.20 11.53
N ALA A 102 -29.51 21.39 12.52
CA ALA A 102 -30.94 21.51 12.30
C ALA A 102 -31.24 22.67 11.34
N GLY A 103 -31.92 22.37 10.23
CA GLY A 103 -32.26 23.35 9.20
C GLY A 103 -31.10 23.79 8.31
N VAL A 104 -29.87 23.26 8.46
CA VAL A 104 -28.71 23.66 7.65
C VAL A 104 -28.41 22.63 6.55
N GLY A 105 -28.33 23.12 5.32
CA GLY A 105 -28.25 22.30 4.11
C GLY A 105 -29.63 22.07 3.51
N VAL A 106 -29.69 22.06 2.18
CA VAL A 106 -30.92 21.85 1.43
C VAL A 106 -31.05 20.37 1.11
N ALA A 107 -32.16 19.77 1.53
CA ALA A 107 -32.52 18.38 1.25
C ALA A 107 -33.03 18.23 -0.20
N PRO A 108 -33.13 16.99 -0.73
CA PRO A 108 -33.60 16.75 -2.11
C PRO A 108 -35.03 17.26 -2.39
N ASP A 109 -35.86 17.41 -1.36
CA ASP A 109 -37.21 17.97 -1.43
C ASP A 109 -37.26 19.51 -1.37
N GLY A 110 -36.09 20.16 -1.27
CA GLY A 110 -35.96 21.61 -1.18
C GLY A 110 -36.11 22.18 0.23
N SER A 111 -36.27 21.35 1.27
CA SER A 111 -36.32 21.81 2.66
C SER A 111 -34.93 22.14 3.21
N GLY A 112 -34.85 23.07 4.17
CA GLY A 112 -33.62 23.52 4.80
C GLY A 112 -33.03 24.81 4.19
N ASP A 113 -32.04 25.38 4.89
CA ASP A 113 -31.41 26.65 4.56
C ASP A 113 -30.02 26.42 3.93
N PRO A 114 -29.66 27.14 2.85
CA PRO A 114 -28.31 27.09 2.31
C PRO A 114 -27.30 27.75 3.26
N TRP A 115 -26.01 27.49 3.04
CA TRP A 115 -24.92 28.17 3.73
C TRP A 115 -24.82 29.66 3.30
N PRO A 116 -24.56 30.61 4.23
CA PRO A 116 -24.33 30.44 5.66
C PRO A 116 -25.62 30.13 6.45
N PRO A 117 -25.52 29.43 7.60
CA PRO A 117 -26.70 29.01 8.36
C PRO A 117 -27.48 30.20 8.93
N SER A 118 -28.81 30.07 8.99
CA SER A 118 -29.72 31.12 9.46
C SER A 118 -29.56 31.49 10.94
N GLY A 119 -29.01 30.59 11.77
CA GLY A 119 -28.63 30.87 13.16
C GLY A 119 -27.36 31.71 13.32
N GLY A 120 -26.76 32.18 12.23
CA GLY A 120 -25.70 33.18 12.23
C GLY A 120 -24.32 32.65 12.66
N PRO A 121 -23.39 33.57 13.01
CA PRO A 121 -21.97 33.23 13.21
C PRO A 121 -21.69 32.21 14.33
N GLU A 122 -22.54 32.14 15.35
CA GLU A 122 -22.37 31.17 16.44
C GLU A 122 -22.63 29.74 15.96
N GLN A 123 -23.72 29.51 15.23
CA GLN A 123 -24.04 28.21 14.64
C GLN A 123 -22.98 27.80 13.61
N GLU A 124 -22.55 28.75 12.76
CA GLU A 124 -21.45 28.54 11.82
C GLU A 124 -20.16 28.10 12.53
N SER A 125 -19.78 28.76 13.63
CA SER A 125 -18.58 28.43 14.39
C SER A 125 -18.62 27.00 14.97
N LYS A 126 -19.78 26.59 15.51
CA LYS A 126 -20.00 25.23 16.02
C LYS A 126 -19.91 24.18 14.92
N LEU A 127 -20.56 24.42 13.77
CA LEU A 127 -20.47 23.53 12.61
C LEU A 127 -19.04 23.42 12.09
N GLN A 128 -18.30 24.53 12.00
CA GLN A 128 -16.90 24.51 11.60
C GLN A 128 -16.00 23.75 12.59
N ALA A 129 -16.30 23.78 13.89
CA ALA A 129 -15.58 22.97 14.87
C ALA A 129 -15.79 21.47 14.64
N MET A 130 -17.04 21.04 14.40
CA MET A 130 -17.36 19.66 14.02
C MET A 130 -16.66 19.23 12.72
N TYR A 131 -16.65 20.09 11.70
CA TYR A 131 -15.96 19.82 10.43
C TYR A 131 -14.44 19.72 10.58
N VAL A 132 -13.84 20.52 11.46
CA VAL A 132 -12.41 20.41 11.79
C VAL A 132 -12.11 19.06 12.43
N GLU A 133 -12.91 18.60 13.39
CA GLU A 133 -12.70 17.30 14.04
C GLU A 133 -12.89 16.14 13.04
N TRP A 134 -13.91 16.22 12.20
CA TRP A 134 -14.11 15.25 11.11
C TRP A 134 -12.91 15.20 10.15
N LEU A 135 -12.46 16.35 9.64
CA LEU A 135 -11.33 16.41 8.72
C LEU A 135 -10.05 15.87 9.38
N THR A 136 -9.82 16.19 10.66
CA THR A 136 -8.70 15.67 11.45
C THR A 136 -8.73 14.14 11.48
N GLU A 137 -9.89 13.53 11.72
CA GLU A 137 -10.06 12.08 11.75
C GLU A 137 -9.85 11.44 10.36
N VAL A 138 -10.35 12.06 9.28
CA VAL A 138 -10.11 11.59 7.90
C VAL A 138 -8.61 11.61 7.57
N VAL A 139 -7.92 12.69 7.93
CA VAL A 139 -6.46 12.84 7.73
C VAL A 139 -5.70 11.79 8.53
N ARG A 140 -6.07 11.58 9.80
CA ARG A 140 -5.44 10.57 10.67
C ARG A 140 -5.59 9.17 10.11
N ARG A 141 -6.79 8.77 9.66
CA ARG A 141 -7.04 7.46 9.05
C ARG A 141 -6.25 7.29 7.75
N THR A 142 -6.19 8.32 6.92
CA THR A 142 -5.44 8.30 5.66
C THR A 142 -3.94 8.14 5.90
N ALA A 143 -3.37 8.90 6.84
CA ALA A 143 -1.96 8.80 7.23
C ALA A 143 -1.61 7.41 7.79
N SER A 144 -2.50 6.84 8.62
CA SER A 144 -2.32 5.49 9.18
C SER A 144 -2.42 4.40 8.10
N LEU A 145 -3.34 4.56 7.14
CA LEU A 145 -3.54 3.64 6.03
C LEU A 145 -2.29 3.56 5.13
N VAL A 146 -1.76 4.71 4.72
CA VAL A 146 -0.57 4.74 3.85
C VAL A 146 0.68 4.27 4.59
N ALA A 147 0.81 4.53 5.90
CA ALA A 147 1.87 3.93 6.72
C ALA A 147 1.79 2.40 6.71
N ALA A 148 0.59 1.82 6.79
CA ALA A 148 0.39 0.38 6.67
C ALA A 148 0.73 -0.14 5.27
N TRP A 149 0.40 0.59 4.20
CA TRP A 149 0.82 0.25 2.83
C TRP A 149 2.34 0.18 2.71
N GLN A 150 3.08 1.17 3.24
CA GLN A 150 4.54 1.13 3.25
C GLN A 150 5.09 -0.05 4.07
N CYS A 151 4.43 -0.45 5.15
CA CYS A 151 4.97 -1.54 5.99
C CYS A 151 4.78 -2.93 5.38
N VAL A 152 3.81 -3.10 4.47
CA VAL A 152 3.56 -4.37 3.77
C VAL A 152 4.08 -4.37 2.32
N GLY A 153 4.72 -3.29 1.88
CA GLY A 153 5.24 -3.19 0.51
C GLY A 153 4.13 -3.08 -0.54
N TRP A 154 3.00 -2.44 -0.22
CA TRP A 154 1.89 -2.27 -1.16
C TRP A 154 2.01 -0.96 -1.94
N CYS A 155 1.83 -1.04 -3.27
CA CYS A 155 1.75 0.10 -4.18
C CYS A 155 0.37 0.11 -4.86
N HIS A 156 -0.35 1.23 -4.75
CA HIS A 156 -1.72 1.34 -5.26
C HIS A 156 -1.78 1.64 -6.77
N GLY A 157 -0.85 2.45 -7.30
CA GLY A 157 -0.74 2.77 -8.73
C GLY A 157 -1.71 3.82 -9.29
N VAL A 158 -2.81 4.16 -8.59
CA VAL A 158 -3.80 5.16 -9.04
C VAL A 158 -4.40 5.93 -7.86
N LEU A 159 -3.60 6.77 -7.23
CA LEU A 159 -4.03 7.57 -6.06
C LEU A 159 -4.67 8.90 -6.46
N ASN A 160 -5.62 8.86 -7.39
CA ASN A 160 -6.48 10.01 -7.67
C ASN A 160 -7.42 10.28 -6.49
N THR A 161 -7.94 11.50 -6.36
CA THR A 161 -8.84 11.91 -5.26
C THR A 161 -10.16 11.14 -5.24
N ASP A 162 -10.64 10.68 -6.38
CA ASP A 162 -11.78 9.79 -6.49
C ASP A 162 -11.47 8.36 -6.01
N ASN A 163 -10.22 7.95 -5.85
CA ASN A 163 -9.86 6.65 -5.24
C ASN A 163 -9.57 6.73 -3.74
N MET A 164 -9.63 7.92 -3.15
CA MET A 164 -9.41 8.13 -1.72
C MET A 164 -10.72 7.99 -0.95
N SER A 165 -10.86 6.93 -0.14
CA SER A 165 -12.05 6.74 0.69
C SER A 165 -12.10 7.74 1.86
N VAL A 166 -13.29 8.31 2.11
CA VAL A 166 -13.50 9.21 3.25
C VAL A 166 -13.33 8.51 4.61
N VAL A 167 -13.54 7.19 4.67
CA VAL A 167 -13.42 6.42 5.92
C VAL A 167 -12.05 5.77 6.10
N GLY A 168 -11.08 6.05 5.22
CA GLY A 168 -9.70 5.57 5.33
C GLY A 168 -9.55 4.08 5.07
N VAL A 169 -10.18 3.56 4.02
CA VAL A 169 -9.99 2.18 3.54
C VAL A 169 -9.35 2.18 2.15
N THR A 170 -8.56 1.14 1.86
CA THR A 170 -8.07 0.84 0.50
C THR A 170 -9.26 0.59 -0.43
N LEU A 171 -9.30 1.30 -1.56
CA LEU A 171 -10.41 1.33 -2.52
C LEU A 171 -9.84 1.30 -3.95
N ASP A 172 -10.62 0.82 -4.93
CA ASP A 172 -10.24 0.77 -6.35
C ASP A 172 -8.90 0.07 -6.65
N TYR A 173 -8.92 -1.25 -6.48
CA TYR A 173 -7.89 -2.16 -6.94
C TYR A 173 -7.88 -2.24 -8.47
N GLY A 174 -6.91 -1.56 -9.11
CA GLY A 174 -6.61 -1.67 -10.54
C GLY A 174 -5.15 -2.13 -10.71
N PRO A 175 -4.23 -1.26 -11.17
CA PRO A 175 -2.83 -1.61 -11.35
C PRO A 175 -2.04 -1.51 -10.05
N PHE A 176 -2.45 -2.30 -9.07
CA PHE A 176 -1.71 -2.40 -7.81
C PHE A 176 -0.53 -3.38 -7.94
N GLY A 177 0.38 -3.32 -6.99
CA GLY A 177 1.42 -4.33 -6.83
C GLY A 177 1.90 -4.43 -5.40
N PHE A 178 2.23 -5.65 -4.96
CA PHE A 178 3.13 -5.81 -3.82
C PHE A 178 4.57 -5.80 -4.33
N LEU A 179 5.48 -5.18 -3.57
CA LEU A 179 6.91 -5.23 -3.83
C LEU A 179 7.39 -6.69 -3.76
N ASP A 180 7.99 -7.16 -4.84
CA ASP A 180 8.80 -8.36 -4.82
C ASP A 180 10.17 -8.03 -4.19
N ARG A 181 11.06 -7.40 -4.95
CA ARG A 181 12.27 -6.76 -4.40
C ARG A 181 11.92 -5.38 -3.83
N TYR A 182 12.66 -4.93 -2.83
CA TYR A 182 12.54 -3.55 -2.40
C TYR A 182 13.09 -2.59 -3.46
N ASP A 183 12.21 -1.73 -3.96
CA ASP A 183 12.51 -0.68 -4.92
C ASP A 183 11.65 0.53 -4.56
N PRO A 184 12.22 1.61 -3.98
CA PRO A 184 11.45 2.77 -3.56
C PRO A 184 10.81 3.49 -4.76
N ASP A 185 11.38 3.33 -5.96
CA ASP A 185 10.90 3.92 -7.20
C ASP A 185 9.96 2.97 -7.97
N HIS A 186 9.47 1.90 -7.34
CA HIS A 186 8.59 0.95 -8.00
C HIS A 186 7.28 1.60 -8.46
N ILE A 187 7.05 1.54 -9.77
CA ILE A 187 5.80 1.95 -10.42
C ILE A 187 5.06 0.68 -10.80
N CYS A 188 3.91 0.42 -10.15
CA CYS A 188 3.09 -0.75 -10.44
C CYS A 188 2.12 -0.53 -11.61
N ASN A 189 1.87 0.73 -11.98
CA ASN A 189 0.97 1.10 -13.07
C ASN A 189 1.74 1.39 -14.35
N GLY A 190 1.56 0.53 -15.36
CA GLY A 190 2.18 0.69 -16.67
C GLY A 190 1.80 1.97 -17.43
N SER A 191 0.75 2.67 -17.00
CA SER A 191 0.33 3.96 -17.57
C SER A 191 0.83 5.20 -16.79
N ASP A 192 1.58 5.01 -15.70
CA ASP A 192 2.19 6.12 -14.94
C ASP A 192 3.63 6.39 -15.39
N ASP A 193 3.77 6.99 -16.59
CA ASP A 193 5.07 7.31 -17.19
C ASP A 193 5.92 8.25 -16.32
N SER A 194 5.26 9.07 -15.50
CA SER A 194 5.91 10.06 -14.63
C SER A 194 6.38 9.50 -13.29
N GLY A 195 5.88 8.33 -12.88
CA GLY A 195 6.05 7.79 -11.54
C GLY A 195 5.39 8.64 -10.46
N ARG A 196 4.26 9.30 -10.77
CA ARG A 196 3.50 10.11 -9.81
C ARG A 196 3.06 9.29 -8.59
N TYR A 197 2.74 8.02 -8.82
CA TYR A 197 2.22 7.08 -7.82
C TYR A 197 3.22 5.97 -7.52
N ASP A 198 4.53 6.22 -7.67
CA ASP A 198 5.56 5.28 -7.24
C ASP A 198 5.44 4.98 -5.74
N TYR A 199 6.03 3.85 -5.34
CA TYR A 199 5.88 3.32 -3.99
C TYR A 199 6.27 4.31 -2.87
N LYS A 200 7.37 5.07 -3.05
CA LYS A 200 7.84 6.05 -2.06
C LYS A 200 6.99 7.32 -2.01
N SER A 201 6.32 7.70 -3.10
CA SER A 201 5.56 8.95 -3.18
C SER A 201 4.16 8.84 -2.59
N GLN A 202 3.64 7.63 -2.35
CA GLN A 202 2.29 7.41 -1.83
C GLN A 202 1.94 8.25 -0.57
N PRO A 203 2.82 8.43 0.44
CA PRO A 203 2.50 9.24 1.62
C PRO A 203 2.31 10.71 1.27
N ASP A 204 3.18 11.28 0.43
CA ASP A 204 3.10 12.66 -0.02
C ASP A 204 1.85 12.89 -0.89
N ILE A 205 1.51 11.94 -1.76
CA ILE A 205 0.30 11.98 -2.58
C ILE A 205 -0.95 11.89 -1.70
N CYS A 206 -0.97 11.03 -0.68
CA CYS A 206 -2.08 10.93 0.25
C CYS A 206 -2.27 12.23 1.06
N ARG A 207 -1.16 12.87 1.49
CA ARG A 207 -1.21 14.20 2.12
C ARG A 207 -1.81 15.24 1.17
N TRP A 208 -1.31 15.28 -0.07
CA TRP A 208 -1.81 16.20 -1.09
C TRP A 208 -3.31 15.98 -1.37
N ASN A 209 -3.77 14.73 -1.43
CA ASN A 209 -5.19 14.41 -1.58
C ASN A 209 -6.03 14.88 -0.37
N CYS A 210 -5.49 14.83 0.85
CA CYS A 210 -6.16 15.40 2.03
C CYS A 210 -6.30 16.93 1.91
N GLU A 211 -5.29 17.62 1.38
CA GLU A 211 -5.38 19.05 1.08
C GLU A 211 -6.43 19.34 0.01
N LYS A 212 -6.56 18.48 -1.01
CA LYS A 212 -7.62 18.60 -2.01
C LYS A 212 -9.02 18.42 -1.43
N LEU A 213 -9.19 17.53 -0.45
CA LEU A 213 -10.44 17.41 0.32
C LEU A 213 -10.73 18.68 1.12
N ALA A 214 -9.73 19.22 1.83
CA ALA A 214 -9.86 20.48 2.56
C ALA A 214 -10.24 21.65 1.64
N GLU A 215 -9.67 21.69 0.43
CA GLU A 215 -9.98 22.67 -0.61
C GLU A 215 -11.41 22.49 -1.16
N ALA A 216 -11.91 21.26 -1.24
CA ALA A 216 -13.24 20.93 -1.75
C ALA A 216 -14.36 21.40 -0.82
N ILE A 217 -14.11 21.47 0.49
CA ILE A 217 -15.09 21.91 1.50
C ILE A 217 -14.99 23.39 1.86
N ARG A 218 -14.21 24.17 1.11
CA ARG A 218 -13.82 25.55 1.46
C ARG A 218 -14.98 26.52 1.70
N THR A 219 -16.14 26.24 1.12
CA THR A 219 -17.37 27.04 1.27
C THR A 219 -17.87 27.06 2.70
N VAL A 220 -17.74 25.93 3.42
CA VAL A 220 -18.24 25.78 4.80
C VAL A 220 -17.13 25.81 5.85
N LEU A 221 -15.89 25.51 5.45
CA LEU A 221 -14.70 25.59 6.29
C LEU A 221 -13.59 26.36 5.56
N PRO A 222 -13.15 27.55 6.04
CA PRO A 222 -12.12 28.32 5.35
C PRO A 222 -10.87 27.51 5.01
N GLU A 223 -10.36 27.69 3.79
CA GLU A 223 -9.25 26.90 3.23
C GLU A 223 -8.00 26.94 4.13
N THR A 224 -7.70 28.09 4.74
CA THR A 224 -6.58 28.25 5.67
C THR A 224 -6.71 27.37 6.90
N ARG A 225 -7.93 27.20 7.44
CA ARG A 225 -8.20 26.30 8.56
C ARG A 225 -8.09 24.85 8.12
N GLY A 226 -8.68 24.49 6.98
CA GLY A 226 -8.64 23.13 6.44
C GLY A 226 -7.21 22.66 6.15
N LYS A 227 -6.39 23.48 5.49
CA LYS A 227 -4.97 23.15 5.22
C LYS A 227 -4.16 23.01 6.50
N ARG A 228 -4.41 23.88 7.50
CA ARG A 228 -3.72 23.76 8.80
C ARG A 228 -3.99 22.41 9.48
N VAL A 229 -5.22 21.92 9.44
CA VAL A 229 -5.55 20.57 9.94
C VAL A 229 -4.71 19.50 9.27
N VAL A 230 -4.57 19.54 7.94
CA VAL A 230 -3.77 18.55 7.20
C VAL A 230 -2.29 18.62 7.61
N THR A 231 -1.70 19.82 7.63
CA THR A 231 -0.29 20.03 7.98
C THR A 231 0.03 19.59 9.40
N GLU A 232 -0.82 19.93 10.38
CA GLU A 232 -0.61 19.62 11.79
C GLU A 232 -0.86 18.14 12.13
N THR A 233 -1.66 17.43 11.31
CA THR A 233 -2.09 16.06 11.63
C THR A 233 -1.35 14.99 10.82
N PHE A 234 -1.16 15.17 9.51
CA PHE A 234 -0.76 14.07 8.62
C PHE A 234 0.63 13.54 8.97
N GLN A 235 1.64 14.41 9.00
CA GLN A 235 3.04 13.99 9.17
C GLN A 235 3.30 13.34 10.54
N PRO A 236 2.84 13.91 11.68
CA PRO A 236 3.02 13.29 12.99
C PRO A 236 2.36 11.91 13.09
N VAL A 237 1.13 11.76 12.56
CA VAL A 237 0.41 10.48 12.57
C VAL A 237 1.09 9.45 11.66
N TYR A 238 1.52 9.84 10.46
CA TYR A 238 2.23 8.96 9.54
C TYR A 238 3.53 8.45 10.17
N ARG A 239 4.39 9.35 10.66
CA ARG A 239 5.71 8.98 11.21
C ARG A 239 5.59 8.05 12.41
N SER A 240 4.72 8.40 13.36
CA SER A 240 4.49 7.57 14.55
C SER A 240 3.91 6.20 14.22
N THR A 241 2.92 6.13 13.32
CA THR A 241 2.30 4.87 12.89
C THR A 241 3.29 4.00 12.12
N TYR A 242 4.03 4.59 11.17
CA TYR A 242 5.03 3.88 10.38
C TYR A 242 6.12 3.29 11.27
N LEU A 243 6.70 4.09 12.18
CA LEU A 243 7.74 3.61 13.08
C LEU A 243 7.21 2.52 14.02
N ALA A 244 6.00 2.66 14.57
CA ALA A 244 5.39 1.63 15.41
C ALA A 244 5.21 0.29 14.67
N LEU A 245 4.76 0.33 13.41
CA LEU A 245 4.62 -0.86 12.58
C LEU A 245 6.00 -1.45 12.23
N MET A 246 6.99 -0.64 11.87
CA MET A 246 8.34 -1.13 11.56
C MET A 246 9.03 -1.73 12.79
N ARG A 247 8.86 -1.15 13.98
CA ARG A 247 9.33 -1.74 15.24
C ARG A 247 8.73 -3.12 15.50
N ARG A 248 7.45 -3.34 15.21
CA ARG A 248 6.81 -4.67 15.27
C ARG A 248 7.43 -5.63 14.26
N LYS A 249 7.63 -5.18 13.01
CA LYS A 249 8.27 -5.98 11.95
C LYS A 249 9.71 -6.36 12.30
N LEU A 250 10.43 -5.52 13.04
CA LEU A 250 11.77 -5.75 13.54
C LEU A 250 11.81 -6.42 14.92
N GLY A 251 10.66 -6.76 15.52
CA GLY A 251 10.63 -7.38 16.84
C GLY A 251 11.34 -6.56 17.91
N LEU A 252 11.09 -5.24 17.93
CA LEU A 252 11.63 -4.27 18.90
C LEU A 252 10.59 -3.86 19.96
N VAL A 253 9.54 -4.66 20.12
CA VAL A 253 8.43 -4.38 21.05
C VAL A 253 7.99 -5.65 21.77
N THR A 254 7.44 -5.48 22.97
CA THR A 254 6.77 -6.54 23.72
C THR A 254 5.42 -6.93 23.09
N PRO A 255 4.86 -8.12 23.40
CA PRO A 255 3.52 -8.50 22.95
C PRO A 255 2.42 -7.51 23.36
N ALA A 256 2.51 -6.95 24.58
CA ALA A 256 1.56 -5.96 25.07
C ALA A 256 1.61 -4.65 24.26
N ALA A 257 2.83 -4.17 23.96
CA ALA A 257 3.02 -3.00 23.11
C ALA A 257 2.61 -3.28 21.64
N ALA A 258 2.85 -4.49 21.13
CA ALA A 258 2.44 -4.90 19.80
C ALA A 258 0.91 -4.95 19.64
N ALA A 259 0.19 -5.40 20.67
CA ALA A 259 -1.27 -5.43 20.71
C ALA A 259 -1.91 -4.04 20.88
N ALA A 260 -1.23 -3.12 21.58
CA ALA A 260 -1.68 -1.75 21.78
C ALA A 260 -1.39 -0.80 20.59
N ALA A 261 -0.46 -1.18 19.70
CA ALA A 261 -0.15 -0.40 18.51
C ALA A 261 -1.36 -0.34 17.55
N PRO A 262 -1.59 0.80 16.87
CA PRO A 262 -2.74 0.98 16.00
C PRO A 262 -2.71 -0.04 14.86
N GLY A 263 -3.53 -1.09 14.98
CA GLY A 263 -3.62 -2.15 14.00
C GLY A 263 -4.77 -3.10 14.30
N GLY A 264 -5.87 -2.92 13.58
CA GLY A 264 -6.70 -4.06 13.17
C GLY A 264 -8.13 -4.16 13.68
N ASP A 265 -8.58 -3.37 14.66
CA ASP A 265 -10.00 -3.35 15.02
C ASP A 265 -10.64 -1.97 14.77
N VAL A 266 -11.34 -1.87 13.64
CA VAL A 266 -12.27 -0.78 13.32
C VAL A 266 -13.68 -1.35 13.16
N SER A 267 -13.97 -2.48 13.81
CA SER A 267 -15.35 -2.96 13.91
C SER A 267 -16.08 -2.15 14.98
N GLY A 268 -16.76 -1.09 14.54
CA GLY A 268 -17.92 -0.50 15.20
C GLY A 268 -17.78 -0.05 16.67
N GLY A 269 -17.69 1.28 16.86
CA GLY A 269 -18.34 1.94 17.99
C GLY A 269 -17.49 2.20 19.24
N SER A 270 -16.67 3.25 19.20
CA SER A 270 -16.48 4.22 20.30
C SER A 270 -15.49 5.30 19.84
N PRO A 271 -15.59 6.58 20.25
CA PRO A 271 -14.50 7.54 20.07
C PRO A 271 -13.37 7.14 21.01
N HIS A 272 -12.55 6.17 20.60
CA HIS A 272 -11.23 6.06 21.18
C HIS A 272 -10.50 7.35 20.83
N LYS A 273 -10.25 8.18 21.86
CA LYS A 273 -9.23 9.23 21.81
C LYS A 273 -8.05 8.63 21.07
N GLY A 274 -7.74 9.16 19.89
CA GLY A 274 -6.51 8.82 19.18
C GLY A 274 -5.36 8.94 20.17
N PRO A 275 -4.26 8.18 19.99
CA PRO A 275 -3.17 8.20 20.94
C PRO A 275 -2.77 9.66 21.17
N THR A 276 -3.07 10.17 22.37
CA THR A 276 -2.34 11.32 22.90
C THR A 276 -0.89 10.91 22.82
N ALA A 277 -0.03 11.79 22.33
CA ALA A 277 1.42 11.62 22.28
C ALA A 277 2.00 11.42 23.70
N ALA A 278 1.69 10.27 24.30
CA ALA A 278 1.88 9.94 25.69
C ALA A 278 2.42 8.52 25.72
N ASN A 279 3.75 8.51 25.75
CA ASN A 279 4.72 7.41 25.82
C ASN A 279 5.55 7.34 24.54
N LEU A 280 6.13 8.48 24.16
CA LEU A 280 7.33 8.45 23.35
C LEU A 280 8.47 8.12 24.32
N ASP A 281 9.08 6.97 24.07
CA ASP A 281 10.42 6.60 24.46
C ASP A 281 11.33 7.85 24.45
N GLY A 282 12.34 7.93 25.32
CA GLY A 282 13.29 9.05 25.29
C GLY A 282 13.76 9.27 23.85
N ASP A 283 13.70 10.50 23.35
CA ASP A 283 13.81 10.88 21.92
C ASP A 283 14.96 10.18 21.14
N GLY A 284 15.98 9.69 21.84
CA GLY A 284 17.06 8.87 21.29
C GLY A 284 16.67 7.47 20.77
N GLU A 285 15.78 6.73 21.42
CA GLU A 285 15.42 5.37 20.95
C GLU A 285 14.62 5.40 19.64
N ALA A 286 13.69 6.35 19.52
CA ALA A 286 12.92 6.53 18.29
C ALA A 286 13.82 6.92 17.12
N ALA A 287 14.77 7.83 17.33
CA ALA A 287 15.73 8.23 16.30
C ALA A 287 16.66 7.08 15.88
N GLU A 288 17.12 6.27 16.84
CA GLU A 288 17.91 5.07 16.56
C GLU A 288 17.13 4.04 15.74
N ASP A 289 15.88 3.78 16.10
CA ASP A 289 15.02 2.84 15.37
C ASP A 289 14.70 3.32 13.95
N GLU A 290 14.50 4.62 13.76
CA GLU A 290 14.35 5.22 12.43
C GLU A 290 15.60 5.07 11.58
N ALA A 291 16.78 5.27 12.17
CA ALA A 291 18.06 5.07 11.49
C ALA A 291 18.22 3.60 11.08
N LEU A 292 17.97 2.67 11.99
CA LEU A 292 18.07 1.23 11.73
C LEU A 292 17.12 0.77 10.61
N VAL A 293 15.89 1.29 10.58
CA VAL A 293 14.92 1.05 9.50
C VAL A 293 15.43 1.63 8.17
N SER A 294 15.93 2.86 8.19
CA SER A 294 16.45 3.53 6.99
C SER A 294 17.64 2.79 6.40
N GLU A 295 18.56 2.32 7.25
CA GLU A 295 19.70 1.49 6.86
C GLU A 295 19.27 0.14 6.28
N LEU A 296 18.28 -0.53 6.88
CA LEU A 296 17.74 -1.78 6.36
C LEU A 296 17.23 -1.60 4.93
N LEU A 297 16.39 -0.58 4.72
CA LEU A 297 15.80 -0.31 3.41
C LEU A 297 16.88 0.05 2.37
N ALA A 298 17.92 0.79 2.76
CA ALA A 298 19.06 1.07 1.89
C ALA A 298 19.81 -0.22 1.51
N VAL A 299 20.08 -1.11 2.46
CA VAL A 299 20.73 -2.41 2.18
C VAL A 299 19.86 -3.27 1.26
N MET A 300 18.54 -3.29 1.46
CA MET A 300 17.60 -4.01 0.60
C MET A 300 17.57 -3.44 -0.82
N GLU A 301 17.61 -2.12 -0.98
CA GLU A 301 17.64 -1.43 -2.27
C GLU A 301 18.96 -1.68 -3.02
N GLU A 302 20.09 -1.62 -2.32
CA GLU A 302 21.42 -1.82 -2.90
C GLU A 302 21.64 -3.27 -3.34
N SER A 303 21.16 -4.23 -2.55
CA SER A 303 21.30 -5.66 -2.84
C SER A 303 20.20 -6.20 -3.76
N GLY A 304 19.04 -5.54 -3.84
CA GLY A 304 17.85 -6.04 -4.53
C GLY A 304 17.20 -7.21 -3.81
N ALA A 305 17.14 -7.14 -2.48
CA ALA A 305 16.55 -8.17 -1.63
C ALA A 305 15.02 -8.19 -1.71
N ASP A 306 14.42 -9.38 -1.65
CA ASP A 306 12.97 -9.56 -1.56
C ASP A 306 12.41 -8.89 -0.30
N PHE A 307 11.41 -8.02 -0.46
CA PHE A 307 10.88 -7.20 0.64
C PHE A 307 10.24 -8.06 1.72
N THR A 308 9.34 -8.96 1.32
CA THR A 308 8.54 -9.76 2.26
C THR A 308 9.40 -10.82 2.95
N ASN A 309 10.20 -11.54 2.18
CA ASN A 309 11.02 -12.64 2.68
C ASN A 309 12.15 -12.16 3.59
N THR A 310 12.69 -10.96 3.34
CA THR A 310 13.65 -10.32 4.25
C THR A 310 13.02 -10.14 5.63
N PHE A 311 11.90 -9.43 5.74
CA PHE A 311 11.25 -9.23 7.05
C PHE A 311 10.83 -10.55 7.71
N ARG A 312 10.34 -11.52 6.93
CA ARG A 312 9.92 -12.83 7.47
C ARG A 312 11.09 -13.58 8.10
N CYS A 313 12.26 -13.58 7.45
CA CYS A 313 13.41 -14.36 7.93
C CYS A 313 14.11 -13.76 9.15
N LEU A 314 14.02 -12.44 9.37
CA LEU A 314 14.62 -11.76 10.53
C LEU A 314 14.08 -12.27 11.88
N SER A 315 12.91 -12.92 11.89
CA SER A 315 12.37 -13.61 13.07
C SER A 315 13.29 -14.71 13.61
N ARG A 316 14.15 -15.27 12.75
CA ARG A 316 15.11 -16.34 13.08
C ARG A 316 16.43 -15.80 13.62
N PHE A 317 16.70 -14.49 13.45
CA PHE A 317 17.92 -13.87 13.99
C PHE A 317 17.78 -13.80 15.52
N PRO A 318 18.64 -14.49 16.30
CA PRO A 318 18.54 -14.48 17.75
C PRO A 318 19.01 -13.15 18.33
N VAL A 319 18.60 -12.85 19.56
CA VAL A 319 19.20 -11.74 20.29
C VAL A 319 20.60 -12.17 20.74
N PRO A 320 21.67 -11.42 20.43
CA PRO A 320 23.01 -11.77 20.90
C PRO A 320 23.07 -11.77 22.44
N GLU A 321 23.77 -12.75 23.02
CA GLU A 321 23.86 -12.92 24.48
C GLU A 321 24.41 -11.65 25.17
N PRO A 322 24.00 -11.36 26.42
CA PRO A 322 24.52 -10.21 27.16
C PRO A 322 26.05 -10.25 27.25
N GLY A 323 26.71 -9.18 26.78
CA GLY A 323 28.17 -9.06 26.78
C GLY A 323 28.87 -9.74 25.61
N ALA A 324 28.16 -10.47 24.74
CA ALA A 324 28.70 -10.91 23.46
C ALA A 324 28.86 -9.73 22.50
N ASP A 325 29.89 -9.76 21.65
CA ASP A 325 30.07 -8.78 20.60
C ASP A 325 29.08 -9.04 19.45
N PRO A 326 28.09 -8.16 19.22
CA PRO A 326 27.11 -8.34 18.14
C PRO A 326 27.72 -8.23 16.74
N SER A 327 28.96 -7.75 16.61
CA SER A 327 29.72 -7.71 15.36
C SER A 327 30.58 -8.96 15.11
N SER A 328 30.64 -9.89 16.07
CA SER A 328 31.35 -11.15 15.87
C SER A 328 30.74 -11.98 14.73
N PRO A 329 31.54 -12.72 13.96
CA PRO A 329 31.03 -13.62 12.92
C PRO A 329 29.97 -14.59 13.44
N GLU A 330 30.18 -15.14 14.64
CA GLU A 330 29.24 -16.07 15.28
C GLU A 330 27.88 -15.42 15.55
N ALA A 331 27.84 -14.15 15.99
CA ALA A 331 26.60 -13.42 16.23
C ALA A 331 25.88 -13.06 14.92
N VAL A 332 26.62 -12.64 13.89
CA VAL A 332 26.07 -12.23 12.59
C VAL A 332 25.54 -13.43 11.80
N GLU A 333 26.22 -14.58 11.85
CA GLU A 333 25.82 -15.81 11.16
C GLU A 333 24.74 -16.59 11.93
N ALA A 334 24.40 -16.17 13.15
CA ALA A 334 23.44 -16.84 14.00
C ALA A 334 22.04 -16.94 13.35
N GLY A 335 21.43 -18.12 13.47
CA GLY A 335 20.11 -18.41 12.90
C GLY A 335 20.09 -18.53 11.37
N GLY A 336 21.24 -18.49 10.69
CA GLY A 336 21.36 -18.66 9.24
C GLY A 336 20.68 -17.55 8.42
N VAL A 337 20.42 -16.39 9.04
CA VAL A 337 19.68 -15.28 8.41
C VAL A 337 20.50 -14.64 7.31
N LEU A 338 21.80 -14.41 7.53
CA LEU A 338 22.68 -13.84 6.51
C LEU A 338 22.66 -14.68 5.23
N ASP A 339 22.90 -15.99 5.35
CA ASP A 339 22.92 -16.89 4.18
C ASP A 339 21.55 -16.95 3.50
N TYR A 340 20.46 -17.00 4.27
CA TYR A 340 19.11 -16.98 3.70
C TYR A 340 18.84 -15.67 2.93
N VAL A 341 19.13 -14.51 3.49
CA VAL A 341 18.89 -13.21 2.82
C VAL A 341 19.73 -13.10 1.55
N LEU A 342 20.96 -13.61 1.53
CA LEU A 342 21.78 -13.67 0.32
C LEU A 342 21.18 -14.58 -0.77
N THR A 343 20.29 -15.51 -0.45
CA THR A 343 19.49 -16.22 -1.48
C THR A 343 18.32 -15.40 -2.02
N GLN A 344 17.95 -14.31 -1.32
CA GLN A 344 16.83 -13.43 -1.67
C GLN A 344 17.26 -12.20 -2.49
N VAL A 345 18.56 -11.94 -2.64
CA VAL A 345 19.09 -10.83 -3.42
C VAL A 345 19.09 -11.13 -4.92
N THR A 346 19.06 -10.08 -5.73
CA THR A 346 19.02 -10.16 -7.19
C THR A 346 20.43 -10.04 -7.78
N ASP A 347 20.69 -10.58 -8.98
CA ASP A 347 21.99 -10.43 -9.66
C ASP A 347 22.24 -9.00 -10.19
N ALA A 348 23.49 -8.72 -10.60
CA ALA A 348 23.89 -7.38 -11.04
C ALA A 348 23.16 -6.95 -12.33
N ALA A 349 22.95 -7.87 -13.27
CA ALA A 349 22.33 -7.59 -14.56
C ALA A 349 20.86 -7.21 -14.41
N THR A 350 20.11 -7.95 -13.59
CA THR A 350 18.71 -7.69 -13.29
C THR A 350 18.55 -6.39 -12.49
N LEU A 351 19.45 -6.10 -11.55
CA LEU A 351 19.47 -4.79 -10.88
C LEU A 351 19.72 -3.64 -11.87
N ALA A 352 20.69 -3.79 -12.76
CA ALA A 352 21.03 -2.79 -13.76
C ALA A 352 19.86 -2.50 -14.72
N ALA A 353 19.17 -3.54 -15.17
CA ALA A 353 18.02 -3.43 -16.08
C ALA A 353 16.89 -2.59 -15.47
N ALA A 354 16.64 -2.76 -14.18
CA ALA A 354 15.56 -2.05 -13.49
C ALA A 354 15.99 -0.66 -12.96
N ALA A 355 17.29 -0.43 -12.79
CA ALA A 355 17.85 0.87 -12.44
C ALA A 355 17.98 1.83 -13.64
N GLY A 356 17.70 1.37 -14.86
CA GLY A 356 17.79 2.17 -16.07
C GLY A 356 16.96 3.46 -16.05
N PRO A 357 17.33 4.48 -16.84
CA PRO A 357 16.53 5.70 -16.96
C PRO A 357 15.22 5.37 -17.68
N ARG A 358 14.15 6.04 -17.27
CA ARG A 358 12.83 5.97 -17.90
C ARG A 358 12.82 6.70 -19.23
N ILE A 359 13.61 7.76 -19.34
CA ILE A 359 13.84 8.48 -20.59
C ILE A 359 15.01 7.82 -21.34
N PRO A 360 14.87 7.47 -22.64
CA PRO A 360 15.98 6.95 -23.43
C PRO A 360 17.22 7.84 -23.33
N ALA A 361 18.39 7.25 -23.15
CA ALA A 361 19.63 7.97 -22.81
C ALA A 361 19.96 9.11 -23.79
N ASN A 362 19.70 8.92 -25.09
CA ASN A 362 19.90 9.95 -26.12
C ASN A 362 19.00 11.18 -25.90
N ASN A 363 17.75 10.95 -25.52
CA ASN A 363 16.78 12.02 -25.24
C ASN A 363 17.14 12.73 -23.93
N LEU A 364 17.61 11.99 -22.92
CA LEU A 364 17.99 12.55 -21.63
C LEU A 364 19.17 13.54 -21.73
N HIS A 365 20.19 13.21 -22.52
CA HIS A 365 21.31 14.13 -22.78
C HIS A 365 20.86 15.41 -23.48
N MET A 366 19.98 15.30 -24.48
CA MET A 366 19.40 16.45 -25.17
C MET A 366 18.58 17.34 -24.23
N LEU A 367 17.72 16.74 -23.40
CA LEU A 367 16.91 17.47 -22.42
C LEU A 367 17.76 18.17 -21.37
N THR A 368 18.85 17.53 -20.92
CA THR A 368 19.81 18.13 -19.97
C THR A 368 20.53 19.32 -20.60
N MET A 369 20.92 19.23 -21.88
CA MET A 369 21.50 20.35 -22.63
C MET A 369 20.51 21.50 -22.84
N LEU A 370 19.23 21.20 -23.08
CA LEU A 370 18.16 22.19 -23.16
C LEU A 370 17.93 22.86 -21.80
N ALA A 371 18.01 22.12 -20.70
CA ALA A 371 17.88 22.64 -19.34
C ALA A 371 18.84 23.78 -19.05
N GLY A 372 20.11 23.61 -19.43
CA GLY A 372 21.14 24.62 -19.22
C GLY A 372 20.97 25.87 -20.11
N LYS A 373 20.25 25.76 -21.23
CA LYS A 373 20.07 26.85 -22.20
C LYS A 373 18.75 27.60 -22.08
N ASN A 374 17.65 26.91 -21.77
CA ASN A 374 16.32 27.49 -21.66
C ASN A 374 15.46 26.71 -20.64
N PRO A 375 15.57 27.04 -19.33
CA PRO A 375 14.83 26.36 -18.27
C PRO A 375 13.31 26.47 -18.39
N GLU A 376 12.81 27.58 -18.94
CA GLU A 376 11.37 27.82 -19.14
C GLU A 376 10.74 26.84 -20.13
N LEU A 377 11.49 26.46 -21.17
CA LEU A 377 11.01 25.48 -22.15
C LEU A 377 10.81 24.09 -21.51
N LEU A 378 11.64 23.69 -20.55
CA LEU A 378 11.44 22.44 -19.83
C LEU A 378 10.18 22.47 -18.97
N HIS A 379 9.93 23.60 -18.30
CA HIS A 379 8.71 23.75 -17.51
C HIS A 379 7.46 23.66 -18.39
N GLN A 380 7.50 24.23 -19.59
CA GLN A 380 6.44 24.09 -20.59
C GLN A 380 6.27 22.64 -21.09
N MET A 381 7.33 21.84 -21.07
CA MET A 381 7.29 20.40 -21.36
C MET A 381 6.87 19.55 -20.14
N GLY A 382 6.54 20.18 -19.01
CA GLY A 382 6.16 19.49 -17.78
C GLY A 382 7.33 18.82 -17.04
N LEU A 383 8.57 19.16 -17.39
CA LEU A 383 9.78 18.62 -16.77
C LEU A 383 10.40 19.62 -15.81
N THR A 384 10.89 19.11 -14.68
CA THR A 384 11.65 19.91 -13.72
C THR A 384 13.14 19.53 -13.75
N PRO A 385 14.05 20.45 -13.40
CA PRO A 385 15.47 20.13 -13.24
C PRO A 385 15.72 18.95 -12.30
N GLN A 386 14.91 18.82 -11.24
CA GLN A 386 14.97 17.73 -10.28
C GLN A 386 14.66 16.38 -10.93
N MET A 387 13.65 16.32 -11.80
CA MET A 387 13.31 15.10 -12.55
C MET A 387 14.46 14.67 -13.47
N LEU A 388 15.06 15.62 -14.20
CA LEU A 388 16.22 15.32 -15.06
C LEU A 388 17.43 14.84 -14.27
N ASN A 389 17.72 15.45 -13.12
CA ASN A 389 18.79 15.01 -12.23
C ASN A 389 18.55 13.59 -11.70
N ALA A 390 17.29 13.26 -11.36
CA ALA A 390 16.92 11.91 -10.94
C ALA A 390 17.15 10.89 -12.08
N GLU A 391 16.73 11.19 -13.30
CA GLU A 391 16.97 10.32 -14.47
C GLU A 391 18.47 10.14 -14.77
N MET A 392 19.27 11.20 -14.63
CA MET A 392 20.73 11.11 -14.76
C MET A 392 21.36 10.23 -13.68
N ALA A 393 20.86 10.29 -12.44
CA ALA A 393 21.30 9.43 -11.35
C ALA A 393 20.96 7.96 -11.62
N ARG A 394 19.77 7.67 -12.17
CA ARG A 394 19.37 6.31 -12.62
C ARG A 394 20.33 5.77 -13.68
N LEU A 395 20.60 6.55 -14.73
CA LEU A 395 21.54 6.16 -15.79
C LEU A 395 22.93 5.83 -15.23
N LYS A 396 23.48 6.70 -14.38
CA LYS A 396 24.79 6.47 -13.76
C LYS A 396 24.81 5.21 -12.88
N ARG A 397 23.74 4.97 -12.12
CA ARG A 397 23.61 3.76 -11.30
C ARG A 397 23.56 2.50 -12.17
N ALA A 398 22.77 2.51 -13.24
CA ALA A 398 22.69 1.39 -14.19
C ALA A 398 24.07 1.08 -14.81
N GLU A 399 24.82 2.11 -15.23
CA GLU A 399 26.18 1.96 -15.76
C GLU A 399 27.20 1.42 -14.74
N GLN A 400 27.04 1.76 -13.46
CA GLN A 400 27.88 1.21 -12.39
C GLN A 400 27.57 -0.27 -12.16
N LEU A 401 26.28 -0.64 -12.17
CA LEU A 401 25.83 -2.01 -11.97
C LEU A 401 26.22 -2.93 -13.12
N THR A 402 26.18 -2.46 -14.38
CA THR A 402 26.62 -3.27 -15.53
C THR A 402 28.12 -3.57 -15.54
N LYS A 403 28.92 -2.77 -14.84
CA LYS A 403 30.37 -2.97 -14.67
C LYS A 403 30.73 -3.86 -13.49
N LEU A 404 29.76 -4.16 -12.61
CA LEU A 404 29.98 -4.94 -11.41
C LEU A 404 29.93 -6.43 -11.75
N SER A 405 30.96 -7.19 -11.36
CA SER A 405 30.91 -8.66 -11.50
C SER A 405 29.98 -9.27 -10.45
N ASP A 406 29.39 -10.42 -10.73
CA ASP A 406 28.52 -11.11 -9.77
C ASP A 406 29.27 -11.50 -8.49
N ALA A 407 30.56 -11.84 -8.59
CA ALA A 407 31.40 -12.16 -7.43
C ALA A 407 31.64 -10.92 -6.55
N ASP A 408 31.96 -9.76 -7.17
CA ASP A 408 32.13 -8.51 -6.43
C ASP A 408 30.81 -8.08 -5.77
N LYS A 409 29.69 -8.25 -6.47
CA LYS A 409 28.36 -7.97 -5.91
C LYS A 409 28.08 -8.85 -4.70
N GLN A 410 28.27 -10.16 -4.81
CA GLN A 410 28.06 -11.10 -3.70
C GLN A 410 28.90 -10.75 -2.48
N CYS A 411 30.18 -10.39 -2.69
CA CYS A 411 31.06 -9.94 -1.62
C CYS A 411 30.50 -8.68 -0.91
N ARG A 412 30.18 -7.64 -1.69
CA ARG A 412 29.64 -6.39 -1.16
C ARG A 412 28.29 -6.56 -0.46
N ASP A 413 27.42 -7.41 -0.98
CA ASP A 413 26.13 -7.68 -0.36
C ASP A 413 26.31 -8.42 0.97
N ARG A 414 27.21 -9.41 1.03
CA ARG A 414 27.53 -10.09 2.30
C ARG A 414 28.06 -9.11 3.34
N GLU A 415 28.98 -8.23 2.97
CA GLU A 415 29.54 -7.21 3.86
C GLU A 415 28.46 -6.26 4.40
N ARG A 416 27.58 -5.73 3.53
CA ARG A 416 26.50 -4.81 3.93
C ARG A 416 25.49 -5.48 4.86
N TRP A 417 25.04 -6.69 4.50
CA TRP A 417 24.09 -7.44 5.32
C TRP A 417 24.69 -7.82 6.67
N ALA A 418 25.96 -8.24 6.70
CA ALA A 418 26.67 -8.52 7.94
C ALA A 418 26.76 -7.27 8.83
N ALA A 419 27.13 -6.12 8.26
CA ALA A 419 27.20 -4.86 8.99
C ALA A 419 25.85 -4.44 9.57
N TRP A 420 24.78 -4.53 8.77
CA TRP A 420 23.43 -4.19 9.25
C TRP A 420 22.94 -5.18 10.33
N LEU A 421 23.18 -6.49 10.17
CA LEU A 421 22.83 -7.49 11.18
C LEU A 421 23.58 -7.26 12.50
N ALA A 422 24.82 -6.79 12.46
CA ALA A 422 25.57 -6.39 13.65
C ALA A 422 24.92 -5.17 14.35
N SER A 423 24.57 -4.13 13.61
CA SER A 423 23.83 -2.96 14.14
C SER A 423 22.48 -3.38 14.75
N TYR A 424 21.77 -4.27 14.05
CA TYR A 424 20.49 -4.81 14.51
C TYR A 424 20.64 -5.63 15.79
N GLY A 425 21.62 -6.54 15.86
CA GLY A 425 21.94 -7.31 17.06
C GLY A 425 22.29 -6.43 18.26
N ALA A 426 23.06 -5.37 18.05
CA ALA A 426 23.39 -4.39 19.09
C ALA A 426 22.13 -3.67 19.60
N ARG A 427 21.21 -3.31 18.70
CA ARG A 427 19.93 -2.70 19.08
C ARG A 427 19.04 -3.67 19.84
N LEU A 428 18.99 -4.95 19.45
CA LEU A 428 18.24 -5.98 20.16
C LEU A 428 18.77 -6.17 21.59
N GLN A 429 20.09 -6.23 21.79
CA GLN A 429 20.69 -6.29 23.13
C GLN A 429 20.27 -5.10 24.00
N ARG A 430 20.29 -3.87 23.45
CA ARG A 430 19.82 -2.67 24.15
C ARG A 430 18.32 -2.74 24.47
N ALA A 431 17.49 -3.23 23.55
CA ALA A 431 16.05 -3.37 23.76
C ALA A 431 15.74 -4.34 24.92
N VAL A 432 16.47 -5.46 25.00
CA VAL A 432 16.35 -6.40 26.12
C VAL A 432 16.80 -5.76 27.42
N ALA A 433 17.94 -5.07 27.42
CA ALA A 433 18.45 -4.40 28.61
C ALA A 433 17.50 -3.30 29.13
N ALA A 434 16.78 -2.63 28.23
CA ALA A 434 15.75 -1.64 28.54
C ALA A 434 14.38 -2.25 28.93
N GLY A 435 14.20 -3.56 28.76
CA GLY A 435 12.91 -4.23 28.99
C GLY A 435 11.83 -3.91 27.95
N SER A 436 12.19 -3.29 26.83
CA SER A 436 11.28 -3.00 25.71
C SER A 436 11.07 -4.20 24.78
N LEU A 437 11.81 -5.28 25.00
CA LEU A 437 11.76 -6.54 24.25
C LEU A 437 11.86 -7.76 25.17
N ASP A 438 11.16 -8.83 24.81
CA ASP A 438 11.37 -10.17 25.35
C ASP A 438 11.87 -11.14 24.26
N PRO A 439 13.10 -11.68 24.37
CA PRO A 439 13.68 -12.62 23.40
C PRO A 439 12.82 -13.86 23.14
N ALA A 440 12.13 -14.38 24.15
CA ALA A 440 11.37 -15.62 24.05
C ALA A 440 10.11 -15.45 23.19
N THR A 441 9.47 -14.29 23.27
CA THR A 441 8.23 -13.99 22.53
C THR A 441 8.46 -13.25 21.22
N ARG A 442 9.65 -12.69 21.00
CA ARG A 442 10.01 -11.93 19.79
C ARG A 442 9.68 -12.64 18.47
N PRO A 443 10.04 -13.92 18.23
CA PRO A 443 9.72 -14.58 16.96
C PRO A 443 8.21 -14.66 16.69
N ALA A 444 7.38 -14.86 17.73
CA ALA A 444 5.93 -14.90 17.59
C ALA A 444 5.34 -13.51 17.24
N VAL A 445 5.86 -12.44 17.86
CA VAL A 445 5.49 -11.05 17.51
C VAL A 445 5.82 -10.74 16.06
N MET A 446 7.02 -11.12 15.62
CA MET A 446 7.46 -10.91 14.24
C MET A 446 6.65 -11.76 13.26
N ASN A 447 6.42 -13.04 13.53
CA ASN A 447 5.69 -13.92 12.62
C ASN A 447 4.19 -13.58 12.50
N SER A 448 3.61 -12.96 13.52
CA SER A 448 2.23 -12.41 13.47
C SER A 448 2.13 -11.05 12.77
N THR A 449 3.27 -10.41 12.44
CA THR A 449 3.32 -9.10 11.78
C THR A 449 3.91 -9.17 10.36
N ASN A 450 4.88 -10.05 10.13
CA ASN A 450 5.57 -10.23 8.85
C ASN A 450 4.93 -11.40 8.09
N PRO A 451 4.21 -11.14 6.99
CA PRO A 451 3.54 -12.21 6.26
C PRO A 451 4.56 -13.17 5.63
N ARG A 452 4.16 -14.43 5.55
CA ARG A 452 4.76 -15.46 4.70
C ARG A 452 4.19 -15.39 3.29
N PHE A 453 2.90 -15.10 3.15
CA PHE A 453 2.20 -15.04 1.86
C PHE A 453 1.65 -13.64 1.57
N ILE A 454 1.93 -13.14 0.36
CA ILE A 454 1.37 -11.92 -0.22
C ILE A 454 0.87 -12.21 -1.63
N LEU A 455 -0.03 -11.37 -2.16
CA LEU A 455 -0.55 -11.53 -3.51
C LEU A 455 0.45 -10.92 -4.52
N ARG A 456 1.53 -11.64 -4.80
CA ARG A 456 2.51 -11.24 -5.82
C ARG A 456 1.84 -11.25 -7.21
N ASN A 457 2.23 -10.34 -8.09
CA ASN A 457 1.59 -10.20 -9.41
C ASN A 457 1.67 -11.49 -10.24
N TRP A 458 2.79 -12.23 -10.16
CA TRP A 458 2.92 -13.50 -10.87
C TRP A 458 1.99 -14.60 -10.34
N ILE A 459 1.66 -14.59 -9.05
CA ILE A 459 0.70 -15.52 -8.43
C ILE A 459 -0.71 -15.18 -8.94
N ALA A 460 -1.05 -13.89 -8.96
CA ALA A 460 -2.31 -13.42 -9.51
C ALA A 460 -2.45 -13.78 -10.99
N GLN A 461 -1.41 -13.53 -11.80
CA GLN A 461 -1.39 -13.85 -13.23
C GLN A 461 -1.64 -15.35 -13.48
N GLN A 462 -0.94 -16.24 -12.76
CA GLN A 462 -1.16 -17.69 -12.93
C GLN A 462 -2.59 -18.11 -12.57
N ALA A 463 -3.20 -17.48 -11.56
CA ALA A 463 -4.58 -17.73 -11.20
C ALA A 463 -5.56 -17.24 -12.29
N ILE A 464 -5.30 -16.06 -12.86
CA ILE A 464 -6.09 -15.47 -13.96
C ILE A 464 -6.03 -16.37 -15.20
N GLU A 465 -4.84 -16.76 -15.65
CA GLU A 465 -4.65 -17.59 -16.86
C GLU A 465 -5.37 -18.95 -16.78
N ARG A 466 -5.46 -19.52 -15.58
CA ARG A 466 -6.23 -20.76 -15.35
C ARG A 466 -7.74 -20.49 -15.30
N ALA A 467 -8.15 -19.42 -14.63
CA ALA A 467 -9.56 -19.03 -14.53
C ALA A 467 -10.16 -18.69 -15.91
N GLU A 468 -9.40 -18.07 -16.82
CA GLU A 468 -9.83 -17.80 -18.20
C GLU A 468 -10.17 -19.07 -18.98
N LYS A 469 -9.45 -20.16 -18.67
CA LYS A 469 -9.65 -21.52 -19.20
C LYS A 469 -10.73 -22.30 -18.44
N GLY A 470 -11.37 -21.69 -17.44
CA GLY A 470 -12.42 -22.30 -16.61
C GLY A 470 -11.92 -23.05 -15.38
N ASP A 471 -10.60 -23.08 -15.12
CA ASP A 471 -10.03 -23.70 -13.91
C ASP A 471 -9.85 -22.66 -12.80
N PHE A 472 -10.79 -22.65 -11.84
CA PHE A 472 -10.74 -21.77 -10.65
C PHE A 472 -9.99 -22.39 -9.47
N SER A 473 -9.32 -23.53 -9.63
CA SER A 473 -8.62 -24.21 -8.53
C SER A 473 -7.46 -23.38 -7.99
N GLU A 474 -6.75 -22.65 -8.86
CA GLU A 474 -5.63 -21.79 -8.46
C GLU A 474 -6.12 -20.55 -7.70
N VAL A 475 -7.22 -19.93 -8.14
CA VAL A 475 -7.88 -18.85 -7.40
C VAL A 475 -8.25 -19.31 -5.99
N ALA A 476 -8.80 -20.52 -5.85
CA ALA A 476 -9.15 -21.09 -4.55
C ALA A 476 -7.93 -21.35 -3.66
N ARG A 477 -6.84 -21.89 -4.21
CA ARG A 477 -5.57 -22.10 -3.48
C ARG A 477 -4.98 -20.79 -2.98
N VAL A 478 -4.85 -19.80 -3.86
CA VAL A 478 -4.31 -18.48 -3.52
C VAL A 478 -5.18 -17.82 -2.45
N TYR A 479 -6.51 -17.89 -2.58
CA TYR A 479 -7.42 -17.35 -1.58
C TYR A 479 -7.21 -18.00 -0.20
N ALA A 480 -7.14 -19.33 -0.12
CA ALA A 480 -6.93 -20.05 1.14
C ALA A 480 -5.62 -19.67 1.85
N LEU A 481 -4.54 -19.48 1.10
CA LEU A 481 -3.26 -19.05 1.64
C LEU A 481 -3.30 -17.59 2.13
N LEU A 482 -3.95 -16.70 1.37
CA LEU A 482 -4.10 -15.30 1.74
C LEU A 482 -5.10 -15.07 2.88
N GLN A 483 -5.91 -16.05 3.25
CA GLN A 483 -6.68 -16.04 4.50
C GLN A 483 -5.79 -16.22 5.74
N ASN A 484 -4.63 -16.84 5.57
CA ASN A 484 -3.68 -17.17 6.63
C ASN A 484 -2.26 -16.66 6.31
N PRO A 485 -2.08 -15.37 5.99
CA PRO A 485 -0.84 -14.86 5.39
C PRO A 485 0.37 -14.95 6.33
N PHE A 486 0.14 -15.12 7.64
CA PHE A 486 1.16 -15.19 8.70
C PHE A 486 1.51 -16.63 9.14
N SER A 487 0.75 -17.63 8.68
CA SER A 487 0.82 -19.00 9.21
C SER A 487 2.10 -19.73 8.81
N ASP A 488 2.70 -20.41 9.79
CA ASP A 488 3.82 -21.35 9.62
C ASP A 488 3.35 -22.79 9.35
N ALA A 489 2.03 -23.04 9.30
CA ALA A 489 1.50 -24.36 9.00
C ALA A 489 1.95 -24.86 7.62
N ASP A 490 1.91 -26.19 7.44
CA ASP A 490 2.22 -26.81 6.15
C ASP A 490 1.24 -26.30 5.07
N VAL A 491 1.76 -26.03 3.87
CA VAL A 491 0.96 -25.50 2.76
C VAL A 491 -0.15 -26.47 2.39
N ASN A 492 0.10 -27.78 2.35
CA ASN A 492 -0.94 -28.76 2.03
C ASN A 492 -1.99 -28.86 3.15
N GLN A 493 -1.61 -28.60 4.40
CA GLN A 493 -2.58 -28.47 5.48
C GLN A 493 -3.46 -27.23 5.29
N LEU A 494 -2.88 -26.05 5.06
CA LEU A 494 -3.64 -24.82 4.83
C LEU A 494 -4.61 -24.93 3.65
N LEU A 495 -4.18 -25.59 2.57
CA LEU A 495 -5.03 -25.83 1.39
C LEU A 495 -6.19 -26.80 1.69
N ARG A 496 -5.97 -27.83 2.51
CA ARG A 496 -7.03 -28.75 2.95
C ARG A 496 -8.05 -28.04 3.84
N ASP A 497 -7.58 -27.26 4.82
CA ASP A 497 -8.44 -26.53 5.75
C ASP A 497 -9.27 -25.46 5.02
N GLY A 498 -8.66 -24.74 4.05
CA GLY A 498 -9.35 -23.77 3.22
C GLY A 498 -10.44 -24.39 2.35
N ASN A 499 -10.23 -25.59 1.82
CA ASN A 499 -11.24 -26.31 1.03
C ASN A 499 -12.43 -26.80 1.88
N ALA A 500 -12.17 -27.23 3.12
CA ALA A 500 -13.22 -27.66 4.06
C ALA A 500 -14.18 -26.52 4.44
N VAL A 501 -13.67 -25.29 4.60
CA VAL A 501 -14.49 -24.10 4.92
C VAL A 501 -15.42 -23.69 3.76
N HIS A 502 -15.06 -24.02 2.51
CA HIS A 502 -15.84 -23.64 1.32
C HIS A 502 -16.73 -24.76 0.76
N GLY A 503 -16.89 -25.87 1.51
CA GLY A 503 -17.89 -26.90 1.19
C GLY A 503 -17.79 -27.48 -0.22
N ARG A 504 -16.58 -27.61 -0.78
CA ARG A 504 -16.35 -28.26 -2.08
C ARG A 504 -16.02 -29.75 -1.92
N ASP A 505 -16.82 -30.45 -1.12
CA ASP A 505 -16.98 -31.90 -1.26
C ASP A 505 -18.11 -32.14 -2.26
N LYS A 506 -17.79 -31.99 -3.55
CA LYS A 506 -18.48 -32.63 -4.67
C LYS A 506 -17.68 -32.35 -5.94
N GLU A 507 -17.00 -33.38 -6.40
CA GLU A 507 -16.66 -33.54 -7.81
C GLU A 507 -17.93 -33.25 -8.62
N VAL A 508 -17.95 -32.11 -9.31
CA VAL A 508 -18.96 -31.88 -10.34
C VAL A 508 -18.49 -32.70 -11.52
N GLU A 509 -19.13 -33.85 -11.76
CA GLU A 509 -18.93 -34.61 -12.98
C GLU A 509 -19.10 -33.68 -14.19
N PRO A 510 -18.19 -33.75 -15.18
CA PRO A 510 -18.37 -32.99 -16.41
C PRO A 510 -19.67 -33.43 -17.09
N PRO A 511 -20.39 -32.52 -17.76
CA PRO A 511 -21.61 -32.90 -18.47
C PRO A 511 -21.26 -33.93 -19.55
N ALA A 512 -22.02 -35.03 -19.59
CA ALA A 512 -21.86 -36.10 -20.56
C ALA A 512 -21.91 -35.56 -22.00
N GLY A 513 -20.75 -35.45 -22.63
CA GLY A 513 -20.62 -35.29 -24.08
C GLY A 513 -20.95 -36.60 -24.79
N PRO A 514 -21.37 -36.55 -26.07
CA PRO A 514 -21.74 -37.75 -26.80
C PRO A 514 -20.52 -38.65 -26.99
N SER A 515 -20.75 -39.95 -26.84
CA SER A 515 -19.79 -41.01 -27.08
C SER A 515 -19.23 -40.93 -28.49
N ASP A 516 -17.91 -40.77 -28.63
CA ASP A 516 -17.21 -41.20 -29.83
C ASP A 516 -15.85 -41.80 -29.50
N SER A 517 -15.59 -42.91 -30.16
CA SER A 517 -14.52 -43.87 -29.94
C SER A 517 -13.20 -43.45 -30.58
N GLY A 518 -12.09 -43.68 -29.88
CA GLY A 518 -10.82 -44.11 -30.47
C GLY A 518 -9.68 -43.11 -30.45
N GLY A 519 -8.57 -43.50 -29.81
CA GLY A 519 -7.24 -42.90 -30.01
C GLY A 519 -6.46 -42.68 -28.72
N ALA A 520 -5.83 -43.73 -28.20
CA ALA A 520 -4.88 -43.62 -27.10
C ALA A 520 -3.62 -42.87 -27.57
N ALA A 521 -3.37 -41.68 -27.02
CA ALA A 521 -2.06 -41.05 -26.99
C ALA A 521 -1.66 -40.90 -25.52
N ALA A 522 -0.55 -41.54 -25.15
CA ALA A 522 -0.03 -41.53 -23.80
C ALA A 522 0.46 -40.12 -23.42
N GLU A 523 -0.23 -39.48 -22.48
CA GLU A 523 0.30 -38.30 -21.79
C GLU A 523 1.37 -38.75 -20.79
N THR A 524 2.61 -38.34 -21.08
CA THR A 524 3.73 -38.44 -20.16
C THR A 524 3.44 -37.59 -18.92
N GLY A 525 3.27 -38.25 -17.77
CA GLY A 525 3.04 -37.60 -16.49
C GLY A 525 4.15 -36.63 -16.09
N MET A 526 3.87 -35.33 -16.18
CA MET A 526 4.58 -34.32 -15.39
C MET A 526 4.08 -34.42 -13.96
N SER A 527 4.94 -34.90 -13.06
CA SER A 527 4.79 -34.73 -11.62
C SER A 527 4.70 -33.24 -11.30
N CYS A 528 3.50 -32.68 -11.25
CA CYS A 528 3.26 -31.28 -10.92
C CYS A 528 3.45 -31.04 -9.42
N SER A 529 4.67 -30.73 -9.00
CA SER A 529 4.90 -30.08 -7.70
C SER A 529 4.22 -28.70 -7.70
N LEU A 530 3.47 -28.38 -6.64
CA LEU A 530 2.87 -27.06 -6.46
C LEU A 530 3.95 -25.96 -6.50
N PRO A 531 3.64 -24.76 -7.03
CA PRO A 531 4.55 -23.63 -6.96
C PRO A 531 4.80 -23.22 -5.50
N SER A 532 5.99 -22.69 -5.20
CA SER A 532 6.28 -22.08 -3.90
C SER A 532 5.62 -20.69 -3.85
N TYR A 533 4.55 -20.58 -3.06
CA TYR A 533 3.78 -19.34 -2.87
C TYR A 533 4.48 -18.30 -1.97
N ASP A 534 5.55 -18.69 -1.31
CA ASP A 534 6.45 -17.88 -0.48
C ASP A 534 7.82 -17.66 -1.13
N GLY A 535 7.98 -18.11 -2.37
CA GLY A 535 9.20 -17.99 -3.15
C GLY A 535 9.36 -16.63 -3.84
N ARG A 536 10.55 -16.40 -4.39
CA ARG A 536 10.83 -15.28 -5.28
C ARG A 536 10.03 -15.38 -6.58
N PRO A 537 9.75 -14.25 -7.25
CA PRO A 537 9.16 -14.27 -8.57
C PRO A 537 10.02 -15.08 -9.56
N PRO A 538 9.40 -15.88 -10.45
CA PRO A 538 10.12 -16.52 -11.54
C PRO A 538 10.63 -15.48 -12.53
N GLY A 539 11.71 -15.78 -13.27
CA GLY A 539 12.37 -14.80 -14.14
C GLY A 539 11.48 -14.17 -15.22
N TRP A 540 10.40 -14.82 -15.65
CA TRP A 540 9.45 -14.23 -16.60
C TRP A 540 8.55 -13.16 -15.97
N ALA A 541 8.37 -13.17 -14.65
CA ALA A 541 7.48 -12.25 -13.94
C ALA A 541 7.96 -10.80 -14.01
N SER A 542 9.24 -10.55 -14.28
CA SER A 542 9.79 -9.21 -14.46
C SER A 542 9.24 -8.47 -15.68
N LYS A 543 8.54 -9.18 -16.58
CA LYS A 543 7.88 -8.63 -17.76
C LYS A 543 6.39 -8.34 -17.55
N LEU A 544 5.84 -8.67 -16.39
CA LEU A 544 4.44 -8.40 -16.10
C LEU A 544 4.22 -6.90 -16.00
N CYS A 545 3.22 -6.43 -16.73
CA CYS A 545 2.76 -5.06 -16.72
C CYS A 545 1.27 -5.08 -16.35
N VAL A 546 0.91 -4.33 -15.31
CA VAL A 546 -0.48 -4.18 -14.85
C VAL A 546 -0.91 -2.76 -15.16
N THR A 547 -2.10 -2.58 -15.72
CA THR A 547 -2.63 -1.27 -16.13
C THR A 547 -4.01 -1.03 -15.52
N CYS A 548 -4.54 0.17 -15.67
CA CYS A 548 -5.89 0.49 -15.20
C CYS A 548 -6.99 -0.33 -15.89
N SER A 549 -6.65 -1.00 -16.99
CA SER A 549 -7.56 -1.82 -17.80
C SER A 549 -7.48 -3.32 -17.49
N SER A 550 -6.42 -3.78 -16.79
CA SER A 550 -6.16 -5.19 -16.48
C SER A 550 -6.80 -5.68 -15.20
#